data_AF-A0A5N7Z5U1-F1
#
_entry.id   AF-A0A5N7Z5U1-F1
#
_cell.length_a   1.000
_cell.length_b   1.000
_cell.length_c   1.000
_cell.angle_alpha   90.00
_cell.angle_beta   90.00
_cell.angle_gamma   90.00
#
_symmetry.space_group_name_H-M   'P 1'
#
loop_
_entity.id
_entity.type
_entity.pdbx_description
1 polymer ?
#
loop_
_entity_poly.entity_id
_entity_poly.type
_entity_poly.pdbx_seq_one_letter_code
_entity_poly.pdbx_strand_id
1 'polypeptide(L)' 'PLSENPKEIPNYEITSTYLRMVEAQIYEAPEFYLWTHKRWKHRDKQSERSPRIKKALT' A
#
# COMPACT_ATOMS: atom_id res chain seq x y z
N PRO A 1 15.55 -12.52 -5.08
CA PRO A 1 14.10 -12.72 -4.78
C PRO A 1 13.83 -12.29 -3.33
N LEU A 2 12.65 -11.74 -3.01
CA LEU A 2 12.32 -11.31 -1.63
C LEU A 2 12.17 -12.48 -0.64
N SER A 3 11.98 -13.69 -1.15
CA SER A 3 12.03 -14.93 -0.40
C SER A 3 12.32 -16.09 -1.34
N GLU A 4 13.05 -17.09 -0.85
CA GLU A 4 13.31 -18.34 -1.56
C GLU A 4 12.12 -19.31 -1.47
N ASN A 5 11.32 -19.23 -0.40
CA ASN A 5 10.12 -20.03 -0.17
C ASN A 5 8.88 -19.14 0.10
N PRO A 6 8.26 -18.55 -0.93
CA PRO A 6 7.15 -17.62 -0.76
C PRO A 6 5.87 -18.25 -0.18
N LYS A 7 5.77 -19.59 -0.18
CA LYS A 7 4.62 -20.34 0.38
C LYS A 7 4.64 -20.46 1.90
N GLU A 8 5.81 -20.29 2.52
CA GLU A 8 5.98 -20.39 3.97
C GLU A 8 5.76 -19.06 4.68
N ILE A 9 5.70 -17.98 3.90
CA ILE A 9 5.53 -16.63 4.41
C ILE A 9 4.03 -16.35 4.63
N PRO A 10 3.65 -15.76 5.78
CA PRO A 10 2.27 -15.39 6.03
C PRO A 10 1.68 -14.51 4.91
N ASN A 11 0.37 -14.61 4.72
CA ASN A 11 -0.32 -13.83 3.70
C ASN A 11 0.00 -12.33 3.85
N TYR A 12 0.35 -11.69 2.72
CA TYR A 12 0.65 -10.26 2.59
C TYR A 12 1.96 -9.77 3.21
N GLU A 13 2.75 -10.60 3.90
CA GLU A 13 4.06 -10.23 4.48
C GLU A 13 5.09 -9.81 3.42
N ILE A 14 5.17 -10.56 2.30
CA ILE A 14 6.09 -10.24 1.19
C ILE A 14 5.77 -8.85 0.63
N THR A 15 4.48 -8.58 0.40
CA THR A 15 4.01 -7.30 -0.12
C THR A 15 4.29 -6.17 0.86
N SER A 16 4.03 -6.37 2.15
CA SER A 16 4.32 -5.39 3.21
C SER A 16 5.82 -5.08 3.30
N THR A 17 6.67 -6.11 3.22
CA THR A 17 8.13 -5.96 3.24
C THR A 17 8.62 -5.17 2.03
N TYR A 18 8.13 -5.51 0.84
CA TYR A 18 8.45 -4.76 -0.38
C TYR A 18 8.05 -3.28 -0.28
N LEU A 19 6.85 -2.99 0.25
CA LEU A 19 6.39 -1.61 0.43
C LEU A 19 7.29 -0.82 1.39
N ARG A 20 7.74 -1.43 2.51
CA ARG A 20 8.69 -0.80 3.45
C ARG A 20 10.03 -0.50 2.79
N MET A 21 10.53 -1.40 1.96
CA MET A 21 11.79 -1.19 1.24
C MET A 21 11.68 -0.04 0.23
N VAL A 22 10.58 0.00 -0.53
CA VAL A 22 10.31 1.11 -1.47
C VAL A 22 10.18 2.43 -0.72
N GLU A 23 9.49 2.44 0.41
CA GLU A 23 9.35 3.63 1.25
C GLU A 23 10.72 4.14 1.75
N ALA A 24 11.60 3.24 2.21
CA ALA A 24 12.97 3.62 2.58
C ALA A 24 13.76 4.22 1.40
N GLN A 25 13.64 3.67 0.19
CA GLN A 25 14.28 4.21 -1.01
C GLN A 25 13.76 5.61 -1.37
N ILE A 26 12.45 5.85 -1.20
CA ILE A 26 11.85 7.18 -1.44
C ILE A 26 12.36 8.20 -0.43
N TYR A 27 12.55 7.80 0.83
CA TYR A 27 13.12 8.69 1.85
C TYR A 27 14.60 9.02 1.60
N GLU A 28 15.35 8.07 1.04
CA GLU A 28 16.77 8.27 0.71
C GLU A 28 16.95 9.24 -0.46
N ALA A 29 16.18 9.08 -1.54
CA ALA A 29 16.30 9.90 -2.74
C ALA A 29 14.93 10.21 -3.37
N PRO A 30 14.16 11.15 -2.81
CA PRO A 30 12.80 11.43 -3.23
C PRO A 30 12.71 11.99 -4.66
N GLU A 31 13.75 12.66 -5.16
CA GLU A 31 13.77 13.26 -6.51
C GLU A 31 13.67 12.23 -7.64
N PHE A 32 14.09 10.99 -7.40
CA PHE A 32 14.00 9.92 -8.39
C PHE A 32 12.65 9.19 -8.35
N TYR A 33 11.77 9.55 -7.41
CA TYR A 33 10.45 8.96 -7.34
C TYR A 33 9.46 9.62 -8.30
N LEU A 34 8.57 8.81 -8.89
CA LEU A 34 7.59 9.27 -9.88
C LEU A 34 6.35 9.91 -9.22
N TRP A 35 6.51 11.12 -8.68
CA TRP A 35 5.46 11.87 -7.98
C TRP A 35 4.21 12.17 -8.83
N THR A 36 4.31 12.10 -10.17
CA THR A 36 3.19 12.30 -11.09
C THR A 36 2.20 11.13 -11.08
N HIS A 37 2.58 9.97 -10.54
CA HIS A 37 1.71 8.79 -10.49
C HIS A 37 0.64 8.93 -9.39
N LYS A 38 -0.64 8.85 -9.77
CA LYS A 38 -1.79 8.89 -8.83
C LYS A 38 -1.95 7.58 -8.04
N ARG A 39 -0.98 7.28 -7.17
CA ARG A 39 -0.89 6.01 -6.43
C ARG A 39 -2.11 5.72 -5.55
N TRP A 40 -2.72 6.76 -4.97
CA TRP A 40 -3.78 6.67 -3.96
C TRP A 40 -5.20 6.92 -4.49
N LYS A 41 -5.44 6.78 -5.80
CA LYS A 41 -6.71 7.11 -6.49
C LYS A 41 -7.98 6.41 -5.97
N HIS A 42 -7.84 5.38 -5.13
CA HIS A 42 -8.96 4.57 -4.61
C HIS A 42 -9.04 4.53 -3.08
N ARG A 43 -8.19 5.29 -2.36
CA ARG A 43 -8.14 5.26 -0.89
C ARG A 43 -9.48 5.68 -0.27
N ASP A 44 -10.10 6.74 -0.79
CA ASP A 44 -11.29 7.31 -0.17
C ASP A 44 -12.60 6.72 -0.71
N LYS A 45 -12.59 6.10 -1.91
CA LYS A 45 -13.77 5.46 -2.51
C LYS A 45 -14.26 4.22 -1.74
N GLN A 46 -13.43 3.62 -0.88
CA GLN A 46 -13.88 2.50 -0.05
C GLN A 46 -14.79 2.95 1.11
N SER A 47 -14.61 4.17 1.62
CA SER A 47 -15.45 4.70 2.71
C SER A 47 -16.91 4.86 2.26
N GLU A 48 -17.11 5.31 1.02
CA GLU A 48 -18.43 5.55 0.42
C GLU A 48 -19.17 4.28 -0.02
N ARG A 49 -18.44 3.20 -0.29
CA ARG A 49 -19.00 1.92 -0.75
C ARG A 49 -19.40 1.00 0.40
N SER A 50 -18.89 1.22 1.62
CA SER A 50 -19.21 0.39 2.78
C SER A 50 -20.55 0.77 3.41
N PRO A 51 -21.55 -0.13 3.43
CA PRO A 51 -22.83 0.13 4.09
C PRO A 51 -22.69 0.44 5.59
N ARG A 52 -21.60 -0.02 6.22
CA ARG A 52 -21.34 0.16 7.66
C ARG A 52 -20.91 1.58 8.03
N ILE A 53 -20.30 2.34 7.11
CA ILE A 53 -19.78 3.69 7.40
C ILE A 53 -20.86 4.75 7.16
N LYS A 54 -21.77 4.55 6.20
CA LYS A 54 -22.89 5.49 5.95
C LYS A 54 -23.79 5.70 7.17
N LYS A 55 -23.99 4.67 7.99
CA LYS A 55 -24.79 4.75 9.23
C LYS A 55 -24.12 5.51 10.38
N ALA A 56 -22.80 5.68 10.36
CA ALA A 56 -22.07 6.36 11.44
C ALA A 56 -22.01 7.88 11.24
N LEU A 57 -22.42 8.39 10.07
CA LEU A 57 -22.37 9.80 9.69
C LEU A 57 -23.78 10.43 9.55
N THR A 58 -24.84 9.69 9.90
CA THR A 58 -26.25 10.12 9.96
C THR A 58 -26.71 10.07 11.41
#